data_AF-A0A2G9MUH4-F1
#
_entry.id   AF-A0A2G9MUH4-F1
#
_cell.length_a   1.000
_cell.length_b   1.000
_cell.length_c   1.000
_cell.angle_alpha   90.00
_cell.angle_beta   90.00
_cell.angle_gamma   90.00
#
_symmetry.space_group_name_H-M   'P 1'
#
loop_
_entity.id
_entity.type
_entity.pdbx_description
1 polymer ?
#
loop_
_entity_poly.entity_id
_entity_poly.type
_entity_poly.pdbx_seq_one_letter_code
_entity_poly.pdbx_strand_id
1 'polypeptide(L)'
;DRIQTEKSERSRLFEAIQTAIKASKGDVMISSEKSEKIFSQNNACPYCGLTIGELEPRTFSFNSPFGMCKACNGLGVKMEFDEDLVIPDKSKSILDGAIVPWSGRFSAFRKQALRAVGKKFGFDLMTPIEKISPKHLKIILHGSDDLIDFKYKSKSGDSSWQYTDAFEGVLVNLQRSFMETDSESKREWLKQFMRDTPCTVCHGKKLKPESLAVKINDKGIMDVCDLSIDHCYDFFSTLKLTENEQYIARDVLKEIKERLEFLMNVGLNYLTLNRLSSTLSGGESQRIRLATQIGSNLTGVLYVLDEPTIGLHQRDNERLIKTLTKLRDLGNTVIVVEHDEEIMRNSDWIVDLGPGAGIHGGNVVFEGTVKQILHSNKSVTGDYLKNNSLIKLEGKIRNRSGTLIIKGASENNLKNID
;
A
#
# COMPACT_ATOMS: atom_id res chain seq x y z
N ASP A 1 -30.09 38.20 -24.96
CA ASP A 1 -31.33 38.20 -25.75
C ASP A 1 -32.49 37.79 -24.85
N ARG A 2 -33.72 38.21 -25.13
CA ARG A 2 -34.94 37.78 -24.40
C ARG A 2 -35.80 36.97 -25.38
N ILE A 3 -35.92 35.67 -25.14
CA ILE A 3 -36.48 34.71 -26.10
C ILE A 3 -37.56 33.87 -25.40
N GLN A 4 -38.66 33.59 -26.10
CA GLN A 4 -39.70 32.67 -25.62
C GLN A 4 -39.31 31.22 -25.95
N THR A 5 -39.61 30.28 -25.04
CA THR A 5 -39.27 28.85 -25.21
C THR A 5 -40.27 28.15 -26.11
N GLU A 6 -40.23 28.42 -27.41
CA GLU A 6 -41.05 27.75 -28.43
C GLU A 6 -40.18 26.94 -29.40
N LYS A 7 -40.73 25.86 -29.99
CA LYS A 7 -39.97 25.00 -30.92
C LYS A 7 -39.54 25.74 -32.19
N SER A 8 -40.32 26.74 -32.63
CA SER A 8 -40.04 27.65 -33.75
C SER A 8 -38.75 28.46 -33.54
N GLU A 9 -38.46 28.84 -32.29
CA GLU A 9 -37.34 29.73 -31.94
C GLU A 9 -36.01 28.98 -31.72
N ARG A 10 -35.94 27.67 -32.02
CA ARG A 10 -34.74 26.85 -31.75
C ARG A 10 -33.47 27.40 -32.40
N SER A 11 -33.55 27.89 -33.64
CA SER A 11 -32.40 28.47 -34.35
C SER A 11 -31.90 29.74 -33.66
N ARG A 12 -32.84 30.61 -33.25
CA ARG A 12 -32.52 31.85 -32.55
C ARG A 12 -31.95 31.61 -31.17
N LEU A 13 -32.49 30.63 -30.43
CA LEU A 13 -31.95 30.21 -29.14
C LEU A 13 -30.51 29.70 -29.28
N PHE A 14 -30.24 28.91 -30.32
CA PHE A 14 -28.89 28.41 -30.61
C PHE A 14 -27.91 29.54 -30.90
N GLU A 15 -28.27 30.50 -31.76
CA GLU A 15 -27.43 31.67 -32.08
C GLU A 15 -27.18 32.57 -30.85
N ALA A 16 -28.20 32.80 -30.04
CA ALA A 16 -28.08 33.59 -28.81
C ALA A 16 -27.14 32.91 -27.79
N ILE A 17 -27.26 31.59 -27.62
CA ILE A 17 -26.36 30.79 -26.77
C ILE A 17 -24.93 30.83 -27.31
N GLN A 18 -24.72 30.61 -28.61
CA GLN A 18 -23.38 30.68 -29.21
C GLN A 18 -22.74 32.06 -29.04
N THR A 19 -23.52 33.13 -29.22
CA THR A 19 -23.04 34.51 -29.06
C THR A 19 -22.64 34.77 -27.61
N ALA A 20 -23.47 34.33 -26.64
CA ALA A 20 -23.17 34.46 -25.22
C ALA A 20 -21.90 33.69 -24.82
N ILE A 21 -21.79 32.43 -25.23
CA ILE A 21 -20.62 31.58 -24.97
C ILE A 21 -19.35 32.19 -25.58
N LYS A 22 -19.42 32.71 -26.81
CA LYS A 22 -18.28 33.34 -27.47
C LYS A 22 -17.84 34.63 -26.76
N ALA A 23 -18.78 35.42 -26.26
CA ALA A 23 -18.50 36.65 -25.53
C ALA A 23 -17.90 36.38 -24.14
N SER A 24 -18.34 35.32 -23.46
CA SER A 24 -17.91 34.94 -22.11
C SER A 24 -16.73 33.95 -22.08
N LYS A 25 -16.27 33.47 -23.24
CA LYS A 25 -15.25 32.42 -23.39
C LYS A 25 -15.64 31.06 -22.78
N GLY A 26 -16.92 30.69 -22.85
CA GLY A 26 -17.37 29.34 -22.52
C GLY A 26 -18.65 29.25 -21.69
N ASP A 27 -19.08 30.34 -21.05
CA ASP A 27 -20.16 30.31 -20.06
C ASP A 27 -21.43 31.01 -20.56
N VAL A 28 -22.60 30.53 -20.16
CA VAL A 28 -23.87 31.19 -20.47
C VAL A 28 -24.80 31.11 -19.27
N MET A 29 -25.30 32.26 -18.84
CA MET A 29 -26.34 32.34 -17.82
C MET A 29 -27.70 32.45 -18.49
N ILE A 30 -28.60 31.53 -18.16
CA ILE A 30 -29.99 31.55 -18.59
C ILE A 30 -30.83 31.96 -17.37
N SER A 31 -31.41 33.15 -17.45
CA SER A 31 -32.32 33.70 -16.43
C SER A 31 -33.76 33.56 -16.90
N SER A 32 -34.62 33.03 -16.03
CA SER A 32 -36.07 32.88 -16.21
C SER A 32 -36.78 33.47 -15.00
N GLU A 33 -38.07 33.78 -15.10
CA GLU A 33 -38.86 34.37 -13.99
C GLU A 33 -38.82 33.54 -12.69
N LYS A 34 -38.49 32.24 -12.77
CA LYS A 34 -38.47 31.31 -11.63
C LYS A 34 -37.07 30.87 -11.21
N SER A 35 -36.06 31.03 -12.05
CA SER A 35 -34.71 30.50 -11.77
C SER A 35 -33.64 31.09 -12.69
N GLU A 36 -32.43 31.18 -12.16
CA GLU A 36 -31.22 31.45 -12.93
C GLU A 36 -30.33 30.21 -12.92
N LYS A 37 -29.82 29.82 -14.09
CA LYS A 37 -28.90 28.69 -14.25
C LYS A 37 -27.73 29.09 -15.12
N ILE A 38 -26.53 28.75 -14.68
CA ILE A 38 -25.29 28.95 -15.44
C ILE A 38 -24.89 27.62 -16.07
N PHE A 39 -24.53 27.65 -17.34
CA PHE A 39 -23.99 26.53 -18.09
C PHE A 39 -22.57 26.90 -18.55
N SER A 40 -21.66 25.94 -18.56
CA SER A 40 -20.31 26.09 -19.09
C SER A 40 -20.05 25.03 -20.16
N GLN A 41 -19.37 25.40 -21.23
CA GLN A 41 -18.78 24.45 -22.19
C GLN A 41 -17.48 23.83 -21.67
N ASN A 42 -16.85 24.46 -20.68
CA ASN A 42 -15.66 23.92 -20.05
C ASN A 42 -16.08 23.00 -18.89
N ASN A 43 -15.24 22.04 -18.53
CA ASN A 43 -15.38 21.25 -17.29
C ASN A 43 -15.08 22.13 -16.05
N ALA A 44 -15.77 23.26 -15.92
CA ALA A 44 -15.56 24.25 -14.87
C ALA A 44 -16.79 24.38 -13.97
N CYS A 45 -16.55 24.55 -12.68
CA CYS A 45 -17.61 24.86 -11.74
C CYS A 45 -18.11 26.30 -11.98
N PRO A 46 -19.41 26.49 -12.32
CA PRO A 46 -19.94 27.81 -12.66
C PRO A 46 -20.03 28.78 -11.47
N TYR A 47 -19.84 28.28 -10.23
CA TYR A 47 -19.95 29.08 -9.00
C TYR A 47 -18.61 29.52 -8.43
N CYS A 48 -17.58 28.68 -8.53
CA CYS A 48 -16.25 28.96 -7.96
C CYS A 48 -15.14 29.06 -9.01
N GLY A 49 -15.43 28.82 -10.29
CA GLY A 49 -14.46 28.90 -11.39
C GLY A 49 -13.40 27.80 -11.38
N LEU A 50 -13.55 26.77 -10.55
CA LEU A 50 -12.62 25.64 -10.52
C LEU A 50 -12.78 24.81 -11.80
N THR A 51 -11.75 24.81 -12.62
CA THR A 51 -11.72 24.07 -13.88
C THR A 51 -11.01 22.74 -13.71
N ILE A 52 -11.72 21.66 -13.99
CA ILE A 52 -11.14 20.35 -14.26
C ILE A 52 -10.82 20.36 -15.76
N GLY A 53 -9.62 19.94 -16.15
CA GLY A 53 -9.25 19.85 -17.56
C GLY A 53 -10.07 18.78 -18.31
N GLU A 54 -9.57 18.33 -19.45
CA GLU A 54 -10.10 17.11 -20.06
C GLU A 54 -9.84 15.90 -19.14
N LEU A 55 -10.85 15.04 -19.03
CA LEU A 55 -10.76 13.80 -18.26
C LEU A 55 -10.06 12.75 -19.11
N GLU A 56 -8.81 12.46 -18.77
CA GLU A 56 -7.99 11.48 -19.48
C GLU A 56 -7.44 10.44 -18.50
N PRO A 57 -7.13 9.20 -18.92
CA PRO A 57 -6.59 8.19 -18.01
C PRO A 57 -5.35 8.64 -17.21
N ARG A 58 -4.48 9.47 -17.82
CA ARG A 58 -3.29 10.02 -17.15
C ARG A 58 -3.60 10.96 -15.97
N THR A 59 -4.78 11.59 -15.94
CA THR A 59 -5.20 12.43 -14.80
C THR A 59 -5.55 11.59 -13.58
N PHE A 60 -5.76 10.29 -13.74
CA PHE A 60 -6.02 9.34 -12.65
C PHE A 60 -4.80 8.49 -12.28
N SER A 61 -3.64 8.74 -12.89
CA SER A 61 -2.40 8.04 -12.57
C SER A 61 -1.58 8.80 -11.53
N PHE A 62 -1.33 8.18 -10.38
CA PHE A 62 -0.42 8.71 -9.36
C PHE A 62 1.06 8.63 -9.77
N ASN A 63 1.37 7.91 -10.85
CA ASN A 63 2.71 7.88 -11.44
C ASN A 63 2.91 8.99 -12.49
N SER A 64 1.88 9.81 -12.75
CA SER A 64 1.92 10.88 -13.74
C SER A 64 1.86 12.27 -13.09
N PRO A 65 2.65 13.26 -13.53
CA PRO A 65 2.55 14.63 -13.04
C PRO A 65 1.16 15.25 -13.19
N PHE A 66 0.36 14.73 -14.13
CA PHE A 66 -1.00 15.15 -14.39
C PHE A 66 -1.96 14.75 -13.25
N GLY A 67 -1.84 13.54 -12.70
CA GLY A 67 -2.73 13.02 -11.66
C GLY A 67 -2.17 12.98 -10.24
N MET A 68 -0.84 12.98 -10.07
CA MET A 68 -0.21 12.77 -8.76
C MET A 68 -0.42 13.93 -7.78
N CYS A 69 -0.63 13.60 -6.50
CA CYS A 69 -0.57 14.57 -5.42
C CYS A 69 0.83 15.19 -5.35
N LYS A 70 0.92 16.52 -5.49
CA LYS A 70 2.20 17.26 -5.48
C LYS A 70 2.91 17.23 -4.12
N ALA A 71 2.17 17.07 -3.02
CA ALA A 71 2.74 17.10 -1.66
C ALA A 71 3.51 15.82 -1.30
N CYS A 72 3.21 14.70 -1.95
CA CYS A 72 3.86 13.41 -1.73
C CYS A 72 4.36 12.76 -3.03
N ASN A 73 4.35 13.48 -4.15
CA ASN A 73 4.70 12.98 -5.49
C ASN A 73 4.05 11.62 -5.83
N GLY A 74 2.75 11.47 -5.51
CA GLY A 74 2.02 10.23 -5.79
C GLY A 74 2.29 9.04 -4.85
N LEU A 75 3.15 9.18 -3.84
CA LEU A 75 3.44 8.10 -2.89
C LEU A 75 2.27 7.80 -1.94
N GLY A 76 1.49 8.83 -1.58
CA GLY A 76 0.39 8.74 -0.62
C GLY A 76 0.83 8.80 0.84
N VAL A 77 2.10 8.54 1.10
CA VAL A 77 2.73 8.62 2.42
C VAL A 77 3.81 9.69 2.45
N LYS A 78 4.16 10.12 3.66
CA LYS A 78 5.39 10.87 3.96
C LYS A 78 6.20 10.05 4.96
N MET A 79 7.50 9.99 4.76
CA MET A 79 8.40 9.46 5.78
C MET A 79 8.70 10.58 6.78
N GLU A 80 8.29 10.37 8.02
CA GLU A 80 8.49 11.30 9.12
C GLU A 80 9.16 10.58 10.30
N PHE A 81 10.00 11.28 11.06
CA PHE A 81 10.60 10.72 12.27
C PHE A 81 9.54 10.50 13.34
N ASP A 82 9.51 9.29 13.90
CA ASP A 82 8.55 8.90 14.93
C ASP A 82 9.19 9.05 16.33
N GLU A 83 8.48 9.69 17.25
CA GLU A 83 8.99 10.00 18.59
C GLU A 83 9.35 8.74 19.38
N ASP A 84 8.54 7.69 19.27
CA ASP A 84 8.75 6.44 20.01
C ASP A 84 9.92 5.64 19.42
N LEU A 85 10.18 5.76 18.11
CA LEU A 85 11.38 5.15 17.52
C LEU A 85 12.64 5.93 17.87
N VAL A 86 12.58 7.27 17.88
CA VAL A 86 13.70 8.15 18.27
C VAL A 86 14.03 8.00 19.75
N ILE A 87 13.01 7.77 20.59
CA ILE A 87 13.10 7.61 22.05
C ILE A 87 12.39 6.30 22.49
N PRO A 88 12.99 5.13 22.23
CA PRO A 88 12.36 3.84 22.51
C PRO A 88 12.25 3.53 24.01
N ASP A 89 13.17 4.05 24.81
CA ASP A 89 13.22 3.83 26.25
C ASP A 89 13.01 5.15 26.99
N LYS A 90 11.75 5.44 27.33
CA LYS A 90 11.34 6.67 28.02
C LYS A 90 11.78 6.71 29.49
N SER A 91 12.28 5.60 30.05
CA SER A 91 12.83 5.56 31.41
C SER A 91 14.23 6.18 31.51
N LYS A 92 14.93 6.33 30.38
CA LYS A 92 16.26 6.96 30.33
C LYS A 92 16.16 8.48 30.28
N SER A 93 17.21 9.13 30.75
CA SER A 93 17.41 10.57 30.60
C SER A 93 18.06 10.91 29.25
N ILE A 94 18.03 12.19 28.85
CA ILE A 94 18.71 12.66 27.64
C ILE A 94 20.23 12.41 27.75
N LEU A 95 20.82 12.57 28.93
CA LEU A 95 22.25 12.36 29.14
C LEU A 95 22.65 10.88 29.09
N ASP A 96 21.75 9.98 29.48
CA ASP A 96 21.91 8.53 29.38
C ASP A 96 21.63 7.98 27.96
N GLY A 97 21.32 8.85 27.02
CA GLY A 97 21.16 8.48 25.61
C GLY A 97 19.74 8.08 25.22
N ALA A 98 18.72 8.63 25.88
CA ALA A 98 17.32 8.40 25.50
C ALA A 98 17.03 8.73 24.02
N ILE A 99 17.67 9.77 23.46
CA ILE A 99 17.55 10.15 22.04
C ILE A 99 18.59 9.38 21.22
N VAL A 100 18.19 8.23 20.68
CA VAL A 100 19.11 7.27 20.04
C VAL A 100 19.85 7.89 18.84
N PRO A 101 19.19 8.62 17.91
CA PRO A 101 19.88 9.20 16.75
C PRO A 101 20.94 10.26 17.10
N TRP A 102 20.96 10.73 18.34
CA TRP A 102 21.87 11.76 18.85
C TRP A 102 23.00 11.21 19.73
N SER A 103 23.08 9.89 19.90
CA SER A 103 24.05 9.22 20.79
C SER A 103 25.48 9.03 20.21
N GLY A 104 25.77 9.49 18.99
CA GLY A 104 27.03 9.20 18.27
C GLY A 104 28.16 10.24 18.37
N ARG A 105 28.94 10.39 17.27
CA ARG A 105 30.18 11.21 17.17
C ARG A 105 29.99 12.67 17.60
N PHE A 106 28.80 13.24 17.38
CA PHE A 106 28.46 14.63 17.73
C PHE A 106 27.65 14.75 19.03
N SER A 107 27.55 13.69 19.82
CA SER A 107 26.78 13.68 21.07
C SER A 107 27.24 14.75 22.06
N ALA A 108 28.55 15.01 22.17
CA ALA A 108 29.07 16.04 23.07
C ALA A 108 28.62 17.47 22.70
N PHE A 109 28.53 17.78 21.40
CA PHE A 109 28.01 19.04 20.88
C PHE A 109 26.51 19.17 21.14
N ARG A 110 25.76 18.14 20.78
CA ARG A 110 24.29 18.10 20.95
C ARG A 110 23.89 18.17 22.43
N LYS A 111 24.63 17.51 23.32
CA LYS A 111 24.44 17.60 24.78
C LYS A 111 24.70 19.01 25.31
N GLN A 112 25.73 19.71 24.81
CA GLN A 112 25.98 21.10 25.21
C GLN A 112 24.86 22.03 24.74
N ALA A 113 24.38 21.87 23.50
CA ALA A 113 23.24 22.63 22.99
C ALA A 113 21.99 22.40 23.83
N LEU A 114 21.62 21.14 24.09
CA LEU A 114 20.44 20.80 24.90
C LEU A 114 20.55 21.32 26.35
N ARG A 115 21.75 21.41 26.93
CA ARG A 115 21.94 22.05 28.25
C ARG A 115 21.61 23.54 28.23
N ALA A 116 21.95 24.24 27.15
CA ALA A 116 21.58 25.65 27.00
C ALA A 116 20.06 25.81 26.89
N VAL A 117 19.40 24.94 26.12
CA VAL A 117 17.92 24.88 26.01
C VAL A 117 17.29 24.59 27.38
N GLY A 118 17.78 23.56 28.09
CA GLY A 118 17.29 23.20 29.42
C GLY A 118 17.44 24.32 30.43
N LYS A 119 18.55 25.07 30.40
CA LYS A 119 18.77 26.25 31.25
C LYS A 119 17.78 27.39 30.96
N LYS A 120 17.45 27.62 29.68
CA LYS A 120 16.51 28.67 29.27
C LYS A 120 15.07 28.34 29.67
N PHE A 121 14.65 27.10 29.46
CA PHE A 121 13.26 26.68 29.64
C PHE A 121 12.97 25.97 30.98
N GLY A 122 14.00 25.71 31.79
CA GLY A 122 13.84 25.17 33.14
C GLY A 122 13.60 23.65 33.19
N PHE A 123 14.30 22.87 32.36
CA PHE A 123 14.30 21.40 32.46
C PHE A 123 15.69 20.82 32.61
N ASP A 124 15.79 19.71 33.35
CA ASP A 124 17.04 18.98 33.58
C ASP A 124 17.15 17.78 32.64
N LEU A 125 18.31 17.64 32.00
CA LEU A 125 18.61 16.56 31.05
C LEU A 125 18.88 15.21 31.74
N MET A 126 19.08 15.19 33.08
CA MET A 126 19.14 13.96 33.88
C MET A 126 17.75 13.42 34.25
N THR A 127 16.67 14.17 33.99
CA THR A 127 15.31 13.70 34.24
C THR A 127 14.95 12.62 33.21
N PRO A 128 14.45 11.45 33.63
CA PRO A 128 13.85 10.47 32.73
C PRO A 128 12.78 11.08 31.81
N ILE A 129 12.75 10.71 30.53
CA ILE A 129 11.81 11.30 29.55
C ILE A 129 10.35 11.18 30.02
N GLU A 130 9.95 10.06 30.60
CA GLU A 130 8.60 9.83 31.14
C GLU A 130 8.18 10.83 32.23
N LYS A 131 9.15 11.48 32.90
CA LYS A 131 8.92 12.47 33.97
C LYS A 131 9.05 13.92 33.48
N ILE A 132 9.46 14.14 32.23
CA ILE A 132 9.56 15.47 31.62
C ILE A 132 8.15 15.96 31.26
N SER A 133 7.88 17.26 31.47
CA SER A 133 6.59 17.84 31.10
C SER A 133 6.37 17.79 29.58
N PRO A 134 5.12 17.58 29.09
CA PRO A 134 4.84 17.55 27.65
C PRO A 134 5.27 18.82 26.92
N LYS A 135 5.19 19.99 27.59
CA LYS A 135 5.64 21.28 27.04
C LYS A 135 7.15 21.28 26.79
N HIS A 136 7.93 20.78 27.75
CA HIS A 136 9.39 20.71 27.60
C HIS A 136 9.80 19.68 26.55
N LEU A 137 9.12 18.53 26.51
CA LEU A 137 9.37 17.51 25.49
C LEU A 137 9.10 18.05 24.08
N LYS A 138 8.01 18.83 23.89
CA LYS A 138 7.72 19.51 22.63
C LYS A 138 8.85 20.46 22.20
N ILE A 139 9.41 21.24 23.13
CA ILE A 139 10.54 22.13 22.84
C ILE A 139 11.79 21.33 22.43
N ILE A 140 12.05 20.20 23.10
CA ILE A 140 13.18 19.34 22.77
C ILE A 140 13.03 18.75 21.35
N LEU A 141 11.84 18.26 21.01
CA LEU A 141 11.59 17.54 19.76
C LEU A 141 11.36 18.47 18.57
N HIS A 142 10.57 19.53 18.73
CA HIS A 142 10.15 20.44 17.65
C HIS A 142 10.82 21.81 17.68
N GLY A 143 11.57 22.11 18.73
CA GLY A 143 12.29 23.38 18.82
C GLY A 143 11.48 24.52 19.44
N SER A 144 12.05 25.72 19.34
CA SER A 144 11.48 26.97 19.83
C SER A 144 12.06 28.15 19.04
N ASP A 145 11.22 29.16 18.77
CA ASP A 145 11.61 30.40 18.09
C ASP A 145 12.37 31.38 19.00
N ASP A 146 12.32 31.18 20.32
CA ASP A 146 13.09 31.97 21.28
C ASP A 146 14.61 31.86 21.02
N LEU A 147 15.29 33.00 21.06
CA LEU A 147 16.75 33.07 20.96
C LEU A 147 17.43 32.50 22.21
N ILE A 148 18.40 31.61 21.99
CA ILE A 148 19.18 30.92 23.02
C ILE A 148 20.66 31.15 22.76
N ASP A 149 21.39 31.50 23.81
CA ASP A 149 22.84 31.63 23.76
C ASP A 149 23.50 30.26 23.86
N PHE A 150 24.01 29.77 22.73
CA PHE A 150 24.76 28.52 22.66
C PHE A 150 26.24 28.79 22.88
N LYS A 151 26.81 28.17 23.91
CA LYS A 151 28.25 28.16 24.17
C LYS A 151 28.77 26.74 24.00
N TYR A 152 29.75 26.57 23.13
CA TYR A 152 30.42 25.30 22.94
C TYR A 152 31.88 25.37 23.35
N LYS A 153 32.36 24.31 24.00
CA LYS A 153 33.77 24.05 24.23
C LYS A 153 34.14 22.70 23.64
N SER A 154 35.27 22.66 22.92
CA SER A 154 35.83 21.41 22.40
C SER A 154 36.23 20.47 23.54
N LYS A 155 36.30 19.16 23.25
CA LYS A 155 36.77 18.17 24.23
C LYS A 155 38.24 18.39 24.62
N SER A 156 39.06 18.93 23.73
CA SER A 156 40.49 19.20 23.99
C SER A 156 40.72 20.52 24.73
N GLY A 157 39.72 21.41 24.80
CA GLY A 157 39.79 22.71 25.47
C GLY A 157 40.35 23.84 24.61
N ASP A 158 40.90 23.53 23.43
CA ASP A 158 41.64 24.50 22.60
C ASP A 158 40.75 25.45 21.78
N SER A 159 39.43 25.21 21.76
CA SER A 159 38.50 26.06 21.02
C SER A 159 37.15 26.19 21.71
N SER A 160 36.64 27.42 21.73
CA SER A 160 35.29 27.75 22.18
C SER A 160 34.63 28.72 21.23
N TRP A 161 33.35 28.51 20.95
CA TRP A 161 32.54 29.40 20.15
C TRP A 161 31.22 29.69 20.86
N GLN A 162 30.69 30.88 20.62
CA GLN A 162 29.40 31.32 21.13
C GLN A 162 28.61 31.94 19.99
N TYR A 163 27.34 31.60 19.91
CA TYR A 163 26.37 32.21 19.00
C TYR A 163 25.00 32.21 19.65
N THR A 164 24.11 33.04 19.15
CA THR A 164 22.73 33.17 19.62
C THR A 164 21.82 32.82 18.46
N ASP A 165 20.96 31.82 18.65
CA ASP A 165 20.04 31.37 17.60
C ASP A 165 18.81 30.69 18.23
N ALA A 166 17.79 30.43 17.42
CA ALA A 166 16.66 29.58 17.77
C ALA A 166 17.08 28.11 17.85
N PHE A 167 16.44 27.33 18.72
CA PHE A 167 16.66 25.88 18.75
C PHE A 167 15.71 25.20 17.78
N GLU A 168 16.21 24.61 16.72
CA GLU A 168 15.38 23.98 15.68
C GLU A 168 14.63 22.71 16.13
N GLY A 169 15.08 22.05 17.20
CA GLY A 169 14.50 20.79 17.67
C GLY A 169 15.15 19.54 17.08
N VAL A 170 15.00 18.42 17.79
CA VAL A 170 15.61 17.13 17.43
C VAL A 170 15.02 16.57 16.14
N LEU A 171 13.69 16.53 15.99
CA LEU A 171 13.03 15.92 14.83
C LEU A 171 13.28 16.73 13.56
N VAL A 172 13.23 18.06 13.65
CA VAL A 172 13.52 18.96 12.53
C VAL A 172 14.97 18.82 12.08
N ASN A 173 15.92 18.75 13.03
CA ASN A 173 17.33 18.49 12.73
C ASN A 173 17.53 17.15 12.02
N LEU A 174 16.83 16.09 12.46
CA LEU A 174 16.90 14.77 11.86
C LEU A 174 16.29 14.77 10.45
N GLN A 175 15.15 15.42 10.26
CA GLN A 175 14.52 15.57 8.94
C GLN A 175 15.44 16.30 7.96
N ARG A 176 16.02 17.44 8.37
CA ARG A 176 16.99 18.17 7.54
C ARG A 176 18.21 17.29 7.23
N SER A 177 18.78 16.63 8.25
CA SER A 177 19.92 15.73 8.09
C SER A 177 19.65 14.56 7.14
N PHE A 178 18.41 14.06 7.08
CA PHE A 178 17.98 13.00 6.18
C PHE A 178 17.86 13.49 4.72
N MET A 179 17.35 14.70 4.53
CA MET A 179 17.20 15.32 3.21
C MET A 179 18.54 15.76 2.61
N GLU A 180 19.43 16.30 3.43
CA GLU A 180 20.72 16.88 2.98
C GLU A 180 21.87 15.88 2.93
N THR A 181 21.75 14.68 3.53
CA THR A 181 22.86 13.72 3.54
C THR A 181 23.04 13.06 2.17
N ASP A 182 24.25 13.11 1.62
CA ASP A 182 24.61 12.34 0.41
C ASP A 182 25.00 10.89 0.71
N SER A 183 25.25 10.54 1.97
CA SER A 183 25.61 9.19 2.38
C SER A 183 24.40 8.26 2.44
N GLU A 184 24.39 7.23 1.59
CA GLU A 184 23.35 6.19 1.58
C GLU A 184 23.28 5.41 2.90
N SER A 185 24.44 5.04 3.48
CA SER A 185 24.49 4.31 4.75
C SER A 185 23.89 5.11 5.91
N LYS A 186 24.17 6.42 5.97
CA LYS A 186 23.55 7.32 6.96
C LYS A 186 22.05 7.47 6.72
N ARG A 187 21.63 7.58 5.45
CA ARG A 187 20.21 7.67 5.09
C ARG A 187 19.46 6.42 5.53
N GLU A 188 20.01 5.23 5.25
CA GLU A 188 19.40 3.95 5.62
C GLU A 188 19.34 3.76 7.15
N TRP A 189 20.40 4.14 7.86
CA TRP A 189 20.38 4.12 9.33
C TRP A 189 19.32 5.07 9.92
N LEU A 190 19.15 6.26 9.35
CA LEU A 190 18.13 7.21 9.80
C LEU A 190 16.70 6.72 9.53
N LYS A 191 16.45 5.98 8.44
CA LYS A 191 15.12 5.43 8.12
C LYS A 191 14.57 4.52 9.23
N GLN A 192 15.43 3.88 10.00
CA GLN A 192 15.02 3.00 11.12
C GLN A 192 14.24 3.75 12.21
N PHE A 193 14.37 5.08 12.26
CA PHE A 193 13.67 5.95 13.21
C PHE A 193 12.47 6.69 12.61
N MET A 194 12.09 6.33 11.37
CA MET A 194 11.01 6.96 10.63
C MET A 194 9.84 6.00 10.48
N ARG A 195 8.65 6.56 10.34
CA ARG A 195 7.44 5.84 9.93
C ARG A 195 6.82 6.51 8.73
N ASP A 196 6.13 5.70 7.93
CA ASP A 196 5.25 6.20 6.89
C ASP A 196 3.96 6.71 7.54
N THR A 197 3.71 8.01 7.40
CA THR A 197 2.45 8.63 7.79
C THR A 197 1.62 8.95 6.55
N PRO A 198 0.29 8.81 6.59
CA PRO A 198 -0.55 9.22 5.47
C PRO A 198 -0.32 10.70 5.12
N CYS A 199 -0.15 11.01 3.85
CA CYS A 199 0.06 12.37 3.39
C CYS A 199 -1.08 13.28 3.86
N THR A 200 -0.77 14.39 4.51
CA THR A 200 -1.77 15.32 5.07
C THR A 200 -2.64 16.03 4.03
N VAL A 201 -2.24 16.01 2.75
CA VAL A 201 -2.97 16.70 1.66
C VAL A 201 -3.92 15.76 0.92
N CYS A 202 -3.46 14.56 0.55
CA CYS A 202 -4.30 13.58 -0.15
C CYS A 202 -4.84 12.47 0.76
N HIS A 203 -4.47 12.46 2.04
CA HIS A 203 -4.89 11.48 3.04
C HIS A 203 -4.64 10.03 2.58
N GLY A 204 -3.48 9.75 1.99
CA GLY A 204 -3.16 8.41 1.46
C GLY A 204 -3.67 8.12 0.04
N LYS A 205 -4.50 8.99 -0.54
CA LYS A 205 -5.13 8.74 -1.84
C LYS A 205 -4.24 8.99 -3.06
N LYS A 206 -2.99 9.43 -2.88
CA LYS A 206 -1.95 9.56 -3.94
C LYS A 206 -2.25 10.53 -5.09
N LEU A 207 -3.49 10.95 -5.31
CA LEU A 207 -3.93 11.78 -6.43
C LEU A 207 -4.21 13.23 -6.00
N LYS A 208 -4.33 14.11 -6.99
CA LYS A 208 -4.75 15.50 -6.79
C LYS A 208 -6.24 15.61 -6.42
N PRO A 209 -6.65 16.69 -5.73
CA PRO A 209 -8.05 16.92 -5.38
C PRO A 209 -8.99 16.89 -6.58
N GLU A 210 -8.57 17.41 -7.74
CA GLU A 210 -9.39 17.47 -8.96
C GLU A 210 -9.67 16.06 -9.51
N SER A 211 -8.67 15.17 -9.50
CA SER A 211 -8.83 13.78 -9.91
C SER A 211 -9.72 12.99 -8.93
N LEU A 212 -9.63 13.29 -7.64
CA LEU A 212 -10.44 12.67 -6.59
C LEU A 212 -11.89 13.18 -6.57
N ALA A 213 -12.16 14.33 -7.20
CA ALA A 213 -13.50 14.88 -7.31
C ALA A 213 -14.36 14.14 -8.34
N VAL A 214 -13.76 13.42 -9.28
CA VAL A 214 -14.48 12.59 -10.26
C VAL A 214 -14.95 11.31 -9.59
N LYS A 215 -16.26 11.05 -9.70
CA LYS A 215 -16.93 9.93 -9.03
C LYS A 215 -17.76 9.12 -10.01
N ILE A 216 -17.89 7.83 -9.72
CA ILE A 216 -18.85 6.92 -10.33
C ILE A 216 -19.70 6.35 -9.19
N ASN A 217 -21.02 6.56 -9.24
CA ASN A 217 -21.96 6.18 -8.18
C ASN A 217 -21.46 6.57 -6.78
N ASP A 218 -21.14 7.87 -6.62
CA ASP A 218 -20.66 8.52 -5.39
C ASP A 218 -19.28 8.08 -4.85
N LYS A 219 -18.58 7.17 -5.54
CA LYS A 219 -17.21 6.75 -5.16
C LYS A 219 -16.17 7.30 -6.13
N GLY A 220 -15.09 7.87 -5.58
CA GLY A 220 -13.90 8.22 -6.36
C GLY A 220 -13.03 6.99 -6.63
N ILE A 221 -12.08 7.13 -7.57
CA ILE A 221 -11.19 6.02 -7.97
C ILE A 221 -10.49 5.34 -6.79
N MET A 222 -9.94 6.12 -5.86
CA MET A 222 -9.23 5.56 -4.70
C MET A 222 -10.16 4.92 -3.69
N ASP A 223 -11.40 5.42 -3.56
CA ASP A 223 -12.39 4.80 -2.68
C ASP A 223 -12.75 3.39 -3.18
N VAL A 224 -12.75 3.18 -4.50
CA VAL A 224 -12.93 1.85 -5.11
C VAL A 224 -11.66 1.01 -4.95
N CYS A 225 -10.46 1.59 -5.10
CA CYS A 225 -9.20 0.87 -4.90
C CYS A 225 -8.94 0.44 -3.45
N ASP A 226 -9.54 1.13 -2.48
CA ASP A 226 -9.47 0.79 -1.05
C ASP A 226 -10.48 -0.28 -0.63
N LEU A 227 -11.44 -0.64 -1.49
CA LEU A 227 -12.28 -1.82 -1.28
C LEU A 227 -11.44 -3.08 -1.37
N SER A 228 -11.82 -4.09 -0.59
CA SER A 228 -11.33 -5.45 -0.81
C SER A 228 -11.76 -5.95 -2.20
N ILE A 229 -11.01 -6.87 -2.80
CA ILE A 229 -11.26 -7.36 -4.17
C ILE A 229 -12.70 -7.87 -4.33
N ASP A 230 -13.25 -8.57 -3.34
CA ASP A 230 -14.66 -9.01 -3.34
C ASP A 230 -15.65 -7.85 -3.39
N HIS A 231 -15.54 -6.88 -2.49
CA HIS A 231 -16.38 -5.68 -2.49
C HIS A 231 -16.20 -4.82 -3.74
N CYS A 232 -14.99 -4.79 -4.31
CA CYS A 232 -14.70 -4.12 -5.57
C CYS A 232 -15.42 -4.80 -6.74
N TYR A 233 -15.41 -6.14 -6.78
CA TYR A 233 -16.18 -6.92 -7.77
C TYR A 233 -17.69 -6.66 -7.65
N ASP A 234 -18.22 -6.65 -6.43
CA ASP A 234 -19.63 -6.36 -6.17
C ASP A 234 -20.02 -4.94 -6.59
N PHE A 235 -19.14 -3.96 -6.35
CA PHE A 235 -19.34 -2.58 -6.80
C PHE A 235 -19.50 -2.49 -8.33
N PHE A 236 -18.62 -3.14 -9.10
CA PHE A 236 -18.73 -3.14 -10.56
C PHE A 236 -19.87 -4.02 -11.10
N SER A 237 -20.30 -5.02 -10.33
CA SER A 237 -21.41 -5.90 -10.71
C SER A 237 -22.78 -5.26 -10.49
N THR A 238 -22.89 -4.38 -9.50
CA THR A 238 -24.12 -3.65 -9.15
C THR A 238 -24.15 -2.21 -9.67
N LEU A 239 -23.17 -1.85 -10.48
CA LEU A 239 -23.02 -0.51 -11.03
C LEU A 239 -24.20 -0.15 -11.93
N LYS A 240 -24.92 0.90 -11.55
CA LYS A 240 -26.01 1.48 -12.35
C LYS A 240 -25.45 2.53 -13.28
N LEU A 241 -25.57 2.30 -14.58
CA LEU A 241 -25.13 3.21 -15.63
C LEU A 241 -26.30 3.53 -16.57
N THR A 242 -26.25 4.70 -17.21
CA THR A 242 -27.15 5.02 -18.33
C THR A 242 -26.83 4.15 -19.55
N GLU A 243 -27.73 4.09 -20.53
CA GLU A 243 -27.52 3.29 -21.76
C GLU A 243 -26.23 3.70 -22.50
N ASN A 244 -25.95 5.00 -22.59
CA ASN A 244 -24.75 5.53 -23.24
C ASN A 244 -23.47 5.16 -22.48
N GLU A 245 -23.46 5.32 -21.16
CA GLU A 245 -22.31 4.96 -20.33
C GLU A 245 -22.05 3.45 -20.38
N GLN A 246 -23.10 2.64 -20.32
CA GLN A 246 -23.00 1.19 -20.42
C GLN A 246 -22.43 0.76 -21.77
N TYR A 247 -22.85 1.42 -22.86
CA TYR A 247 -22.33 1.14 -24.20
C TYR A 247 -20.83 1.45 -24.30
N ILE A 248 -20.39 2.60 -23.78
CA ILE A 248 -18.98 3.02 -23.81
C ILE A 248 -18.12 2.13 -22.88
N ALA A 249 -18.60 1.83 -21.68
CA ALA A 249 -17.82 1.15 -20.65
C ALA A 249 -17.88 -0.38 -20.75
N ARG A 250 -18.69 -0.96 -21.63
CA ARG A 250 -18.96 -2.41 -21.69
C ARG A 250 -17.69 -3.26 -21.64
N ASP A 251 -16.75 -2.99 -22.54
CA ASP A 251 -15.57 -3.83 -22.72
C ASP A 251 -14.57 -3.61 -21.56
N VAL A 252 -14.49 -2.39 -21.04
CA VAL A 252 -13.69 -2.05 -19.85
C VAL A 252 -14.23 -2.72 -18.59
N LEU A 253 -15.55 -2.68 -18.37
CA LEU A 253 -16.20 -3.33 -17.23
C LEU A 253 -16.09 -4.85 -17.28
N LYS A 254 -16.13 -5.43 -18.48
CA LYS A 254 -15.88 -6.86 -18.66
C LYS A 254 -14.46 -7.21 -18.21
N GLU A 255 -13.46 -6.51 -18.71
CA GLU A 255 -12.04 -6.73 -18.37
C GLU A 255 -11.77 -6.55 -16.86
N ILE A 256 -12.33 -5.51 -16.24
CA ILE A 256 -12.19 -5.27 -14.79
C ILE A 256 -12.75 -6.45 -14.00
N LYS A 257 -13.98 -6.88 -14.29
CA LYS A 257 -14.63 -7.97 -13.57
C LYS A 257 -13.89 -9.29 -13.73
N GLU A 258 -13.43 -9.62 -14.93
CA GLU A 258 -12.64 -10.83 -15.18
C GLU A 258 -11.32 -10.84 -14.38
N ARG A 259 -10.60 -9.71 -14.35
CA ARG A 259 -9.36 -9.59 -13.55
C ARG A 259 -9.59 -9.72 -12.05
N LEU A 260 -10.65 -9.09 -11.53
CA LEU A 260 -11.03 -9.23 -10.12
C LEU A 260 -11.43 -10.67 -9.79
N GLU A 261 -12.15 -11.35 -10.68
CA GLU A 261 -12.51 -12.76 -10.55
C GLU A 261 -11.27 -13.66 -10.50
N PHE A 262 -10.26 -13.41 -11.32
CA PHE A 262 -9.00 -14.16 -11.25
C PHE A 262 -8.31 -14.03 -9.89
N LEU A 263 -8.28 -12.83 -9.31
CA LEU A 263 -7.74 -12.60 -7.97
C LEU A 263 -8.55 -13.35 -6.89
N MET A 264 -9.88 -13.40 -7.00
CA MET A 264 -10.72 -14.17 -6.08
C MET A 264 -10.51 -15.69 -6.22
N ASN A 265 -10.31 -16.18 -7.44
CA ASN A 265 -10.08 -17.60 -7.72
C ASN A 265 -8.75 -18.11 -7.14
N VAL A 266 -7.74 -17.25 -7.05
CA VAL A 266 -6.47 -17.57 -6.37
C VAL A 266 -6.48 -17.21 -4.87
N GLY A 267 -7.66 -16.94 -4.28
CA GLY A 267 -7.82 -16.75 -2.84
C GLY A 267 -7.31 -15.39 -2.30
N LEU A 268 -7.26 -14.35 -3.14
CA LEU A 268 -6.78 -13.01 -2.75
C LEU A 268 -7.91 -12.00 -2.55
N ASN A 269 -9.12 -12.48 -2.23
CA ASN A 269 -10.31 -11.64 -2.13
C ASN A 269 -10.22 -10.57 -1.02
N TYR A 270 -9.44 -10.83 0.03
CA TYR A 270 -9.30 -9.93 1.20
C TYR A 270 -8.34 -8.75 0.96
N LEU A 271 -7.53 -8.80 -0.10
CA LEU A 271 -6.61 -7.70 -0.42
C LEU A 271 -7.36 -6.52 -1.04
N THR A 272 -6.75 -5.35 -0.99
CA THR A 272 -7.24 -4.12 -1.65
C THR A 272 -6.36 -3.79 -2.85
N LEU A 273 -6.89 -3.16 -3.90
CA LEU A 273 -6.09 -2.72 -5.05
C LEU A 273 -5.03 -1.65 -4.68
N ASN A 274 -5.26 -0.88 -3.60
CA ASN A 274 -4.32 0.12 -3.09
C ASN A 274 -3.22 -0.46 -2.18
N ARG A 275 -3.18 -1.78 -1.96
CA ARG A 275 -2.17 -2.43 -1.10
C ARG A 275 -0.77 -2.25 -1.70
N LEU A 276 0.21 -1.89 -0.88
CA LEU A 276 1.60 -1.75 -1.32
C LEU A 276 2.20 -3.12 -1.66
N SER A 277 2.79 -3.25 -2.85
CA SER A 277 3.38 -4.52 -3.31
C SER A 277 4.51 -5.03 -2.42
N SER A 278 5.26 -4.13 -1.77
CA SER A 278 6.33 -4.46 -0.82
C SER A 278 5.85 -5.12 0.48
N THR A 279 4.54 -5.05 0.76
CA THR A 279 3.94 -5.57 1.99
C THR A 279 3.24 -6.92 1.79
N LEU A 280 3.33 -7.48 0.59
CA LEU A 280 2.79 -8.78 0.24
C LEU A 280 3.76 -9.88 0.66
N SER A 281 3.23 -10.98 1.15
CA SER A 281 3.97 -12.22 1.34
C SER A 281 4.44 -12.81 -0.01
N GLY A 282 5.39 -13.74 0.04
CA GLY A 282 5.84 -14.46 -1.15
C GLY A 282 4.70 -15.19 -1.87
N GLY A 283 3.87 -15.92 -1.12
CA GLY A 283 2.70 -16.63 -1.66
C GLY A 283 1.65 -15.70 -2.27
N GLU A 284 1.36 -14.55 -1.63
CA GLU A 284 0.45 -13.55 -2.22
C GLU A 284 1.00 -12.99 -3.54
N SER A 285 2.28 -12.60 -3.56
CA SER A 285 2.93 -12.06 -4.76
C SER A 285 2.92 -13.07 -5.91
N GLN A 286 3.19 -14.33 -5.60
CA GLN A 286 3.15 -15.42 -6.57
C GLN A 286 1.73 -15.63 -7.13
N ARG A 287 0.71 -15.63 -6.27
CA ARG A 287 -0.70 -15.80 -6.70
C ARG A 287 -1.21 -14.60 -7.52
N ILE A 288 -0.79 -13.37 -7.21
CA ILE A 288 -1.07 -12.20 -8.07
C ILE A 288 -0.46 -12.39 -9.45
N ARG A 289 0.78 -12.88 -9.52
CA ARG A 289 1.44 -13.17 -10.79
C ARG A 289 0.68 -14.24 -11.57
N LEU A 290 0.24 -15.31 -10.91
CA LEU A 290 -0.58 -16.35 -11.52
C LEU A 290 -1.89 -15.78 -12.09
N ALA A 291 -2.65 -15.04 -11.30
CA ALA A 291 -3.89 -14.38 -11.74
C ALA A 291 -3.65 -13.47 -12.96
N THR A 292 -2.54 -12.73 -12.97
CA THR A 292 -2.15 -11.86 -14.10
C THR A 292 -1.84 -12.65 -15.36
N GLN A 293 -1.19 -13.82 -15.23
CA GLN A 293 -0.89 -14.68 -16.39
C GLN A 293 -2.14 -15.29 -17.00
N ILE A 294 -3.09 -15.72 -16.16
CA ILE A 294 -4.38 -16.25 -16.63
C ILE A 294 -5.15 -15.18 -17.39
N GLY A 295 -5.16 -13.94 -16.90
CA GLY A 295 -5.80 -12.82 -17.60
C GLY A 295 -5.12 -12.42 -18.91
N SER A 296 -3.88 -12.83 -19.15
CA SER A 296 -3.20 -12.57 -20.43
C SER A 296 -3.70 -13.46 -21.58
N ASN A 297 -4.46 -14.53 -21.29
CA ASN A 297 -4.99 -15.48 -22.27
C ASN A 297 -3.95 -15.98 -23.30
N LEU A 298 -2.70 -16.15 -22.85
CA LEU A 298 -1.64 -16.68 -23.71
C LEU A 298 -1.84 -18.18 -23.95
N THR A 299 -1.45 -18.65 -25.13
CA THR A 299 -1.54 -20.05 -25.57
C THR A 299 -0.19 -20.54 -26.06
N GLY A 300 0.13 -21.82 -25.88
CA GLY A 300 1.43 -22.38 -26.28
C GLY A 300 2.59 -21.99 -25.37
N VAL A 301 2.31 -21.57 -24.14
CA VAL A 301 3.31 -21.20 -23.13
C VAL A 301 3.58 -22.39 -22.20
N LEU A 302 4.84 -22.55 -21.81
CA LEU A 302 5.24 -23.44 -20.72
C LEU A 302 5.32 -22.64 -19.41
N TYR A 303 4.36 -22.86 -18.53
CA TYR A 303 4.37 -22.30 -17.19
C TYR A 303 5.08 -23.24 -16.24
N VAL A 304 6.06 -22.72 -15.48
CA VAL A 304 6.75 -23.45 -14.41
C VAL A 304 6.47 -22.73 -13.10
N LEU A 305 5.76 -23.40 -12.19
CA LEU A 305 5.36 -22.88 -10.90
C LEU A 305 6.09 -23.62 -9.78
N ASP A 306 6.51 -22.86 -8.77
CA ASP A 306 7.27 -23.34 -7.62
C ASP A 306 6.39 -23.24 -6.35
N GLU A 307 5.79 -24.34 -5.93
CA GLU A 307 4.92 -24.46 -4.75
C GLU A 307 3.81 -23.39 -4.63
N PRO A 308 2.88 -23.30 -5.61
CA PRO A 308 1.82 -22.29 -5.61
C PRO A 308 0.82 -22.40 -4.44
N THR A 309 0.84 -23.50 -3.67
CA THR A 309 0.02 -23.65 -2.45
C THR A 309 0.62 -22.96 -1.21
N ILE A 310 1.85 -22.40 -1.29
CA ILE A 310 2.48 -21.72 -0.15
C ILE A 310 1.59 -20.61 0.41
N GLY A 311 1.32 -20.68 1.71
CA GLY A 311 0.49 -19.70 2.42
C GLY A 311 -0.96 -19.68 1.96
N LEU A 312 -1.44 -20.76 1.33
CA LEU A 312 -2.84 -20.99 1.01
C LEU A 312 -3.45 -21.94 2.05
N HIS A 313 -4.68 -21.68 2.44
CA HIS A 313 -5.42 -22.58 3.32
C HIS A 313 -5.97 -23.76 2.50
N GLN A 314 -5.99 -24.99 3.04
CA GLN A 314 -6.44 -26.19 2.32
C GLN A 314 -7.79 -26.02 1.60
N ARG A 315 -8.74 -25.33 2.24
CA ARG A 315 -10.06 -25.02 1.67
C ARG A 315 -9.99 -24.32 0.30
N ASP A 316 -8.94 -23.55 0.03
CA ASP A 316 -8.80 -22.77 -1.18
C ASP A 316 -7.96 -23.50 -2.26
N ASN A 317 -7.39 -24.68 -1.95
CA ASN A 317 -6.63 -25.51 -2.90
C ASN A 317 -7.48 -25.93 -4.10
N GLU A 318 -8.75 -26.30 -3.88
CA GLU A 318 -9.66 -26.69 -4.96
C GLU A 318 -9.81 -25.58 -6.02
N ARG A 319 -9.81 -24.31 -5.58
CA ARG A 319 -9.91 -23.16 -6.50
C ARG A 319 -8.62 -22.96 -7.28
N LEU A 320 -7.47 -23.14 -6.64
CA LEU A 320 -6.17 -23.09 -7.29
C LEU A 320 -6.04 -24.21 -8.33
N ILE A 321 -6.42 -25.45 -8.00
CA ILE A 321 -6.43 -26.59 -8.92
C ILE A 321 -7.26 -26.27 -10.15
N LYS A 322 -8.52 -25.85 -9.98
CA LYS A 322 -9.40 -25.45 -11.10
C LYS A 322 -8.77 -24.37 -11.97
N THR A 323 -8.06 -23.44 -11.35
CA THR A 323 -7.37 -22.35 -12.04
C THR A 323 -6.19 -22.86 -12.88
N LEU A 324 -5.38 -23.78 -12.35
CA LEU A 324 -4.27 -24.42 -13.06
C LEU A 324 -4.78 -25.29 -14.23
N THR A 325 -5.86 -26.04 -14.00
CA THR A 325 -6.55 -26.82 -15.03
C THR A 325 -7.03 -25.90 -16.17
N LYS A 326 -7.67 -24.77 -15.84
CA LYS A 326 -8.09 -23.79 -16.85
C LYS A 326 -6.90 -23.25 -17.64
N LEU A 327 -5.78 -22.95 -16.98
CA LEU A 327 -4.57 -22.47 -17.65
C LEU A 327 -4.02 -23.50 -18.65
N ARG A 328 -4.00 -24.78 -18.26
CA ARG A 328 -3.66 -25.92 -19.14
C ARG A 328 -4.63 -26.02 -20.33
N ASP A 329 -5.93 -25.97 -20.06
CA ASP A 329 -6.99 -26.17 -21.07
C ASP A 329 -7.07 -25.03 -22.11
N LEU A 330 -6.47 -23.87 -21.81
CA LEU A 330 -6.22 -22.80 -22.80
C LEU A 330 -5.17 -23.19 -23.86
N GLY A 331 -4.58 -24.39 -23.78
CA GLY A 331 -3.53 -24.85 -24.71
C GLY A 331 -2.12 -24.54 -24.21
N ASN A 332 -1.92 -24.52 -22.90
CA ASN A 332 -0.60 -24.34 -22.28
C ASN A 332 -0.14 -25.62 -21.58
N THR A 333 1.16 -25.71 -21.34
CA THR A 333 1.73 -26.75 -20.48
C THR A 333 2.05 -26.15 -19.12
N VAL A 334 1.62 -26.80 -18.05
CA VAL A 334 1.81 -26.32 -16.67
C VAL A 334 2.63 -27.36 -15.91
N ILE A 335 3.86 -27.01 -15.54
CA ILE A 335 4.73 -27.79 -14.66
C ILE A 335 4.66 -27.16 -13.28
N VAL A 336 4.31 -27.95 -12.28
CA VAL A 336 4.20 -27.50 -10.89
C VAL A 336 5.14 -28.34 -10.03
N VAL A 337 6.05 -27.67 -9.33
CA VAL A 337 6.82 -28.26 -8.23
C VAL A 337 5.96 -28.14 -6.98
N GLU A 338 5.58 -29.27 -6.37
CA GLU A 338 4.67 -29.28 -5.23
C GLU A 338 4.94 -30.45 -4.28
N HIS A 339 4.47 -30.27 -3.05
CA HIS A 339 4.44 -31.30 -2.01
C HIS A 339 3.00 -31.55 -1.48
N ASP A 340 2.01 -30.76 -1.91
CA ASP A 340 0.60 -30.94 -1.55
C ASP A 340 -0.04 -32.19 -2.20
N GLU A 341 -0.69 -33.01 -1.36
CA GLU A 341 -1.34 -34.25 -1.79
C GLU A 341 -2.49 -33.99 -2.77
N GLU A 342 -3.28 -32.94 -2.56
CA GLU A 342 -4.47 -32.64 -3.38
C GLU A 342 -4.07 -32.22 -4.79
N ILE A 343 -3.00 -31.41 -4.92
CA ILE A 343 -2.41 -31.06 -6.21
C ILE A 343 -1.89 -32.31 -6.92
N MET A 344 -1.10 -33.15 -6.24
CA MET A 344 -0.57 -34.38 -6.85
C MET A 344 -1.68 -35.29 -7.35
N ARG A 345 -2.74 -35.49 -6.56
CA ARG A 345 -3.88 -36.34 -6.94
C ARG A 345 -4.68 -35.80 -8.14
N ASN A 346 -4.66 -34.49 -8.38
CA ASN A 346 -5.34 -33.85 -9.51
C ASN A 346 -4.41 -33.60 -10.72
N SER A 347 -3.17 -34.06 -10.67
CA SER A 347 -2.22 -33.93 -11.79
C SER A 347 -2.49 -34.98 -12.89
N ASP A 348 -2.27 -34.59 -14.15
CA ASP A 348 -2.34 -35.52 -15.28
C ASP A 348 -1.12 -36.47 -15.31
N TRP A 349 0.03 -35.95 -14.86
CA TRP A 349 1.34 -36.60 -14.89
C TRP A 349 2.18 -36.17 -13.68
N ILE A 350 2.91 -37.12 -13.10
CA ILE A 350 3.82 -36.92 -11.97
C ILE A 350 5.22 -37.36 -12.38
N VAL A 351 6.19 -36.50 -12.07
CA VAL A 351 7.62 -36.82 -12.08
C VAL A 351 8.12 -36.71 -10.65
N ASP A 352 8.59 -37.82 -10.09
CA ASP A 352 9.15 -37.85 -8.74
C ASP A 352 10.69 -37.88 -8.83
N LEU A 353 11.34 -36.98 -8.10
CA LEU A 353 12.80 -36.84 -8.07
C LEU A 353 13.35 -37.36 -6.74
N GLY A 354 14.44 -38.10 -6.78
CA GLY A 354 15.04 -38.66 -5.57
C GLY A 354 16.24 -39.55 -5.86
N PRO A 355 16.47 -40.62 -5.05
CA PRO A 355 15.70 -41.04 -3.87
C PRO A 355 15.96 -40.21 -2.60
N GLY A 356 17.00 -39.37 -2.57
CA GLY A 356 17.31 -38.47 -1.46
C GLY A 356 17.64 -37.05 -1.93
N ALA A 357 18.14 -36.21 -1.02
CA ALA A 357 18.60 -34.86 -1.33
C ALA A 357 20.09 -34.80 -1.67
N GLY A 358 20.52 -33.72 -2.34
CA GLY A 358 21.93 -33.47 -2.66
C GLY A 358 22.54 -34.55 -3.55
N ILE A 359 23.72 -35.08 -3.17
CA ILE A 359 24.42 -36.13 -3.92
C ILE A 359 23.64 -37.45 -4.04
N HIS A 360 22.63 -37.64 -3.20
CA HIS A 360 21.77 -38.82 -3.19
C HIS A 360 20.47 -38.62 -4.00
N GLY A 361 20.32 -37.46 -4.64
CA GLY A 361 19.18 -37.08 -5.46
C GLY A 361 19.50 -36.94 -6.94
N GLY A 362 18.71 -36.14 -7.65
CA GLY A 362 18.95 -35.78 -9.05
C GLY A 362 18.57 -36.84 -10.07
N ASN A 363 17.94 -37.94 -9.65
CA ASN A 363 17.44 -38.99 -10.54
C ASN A 363 15.91 -38.99 -10.56
N VAL A 364 15.33 -39.33 -11.71
CA VAL A 364 13.90 -39.60 -11.83
C VAL A 364 13.61 -40.98 -11.24
N VAL A 365 12.93 -41.03 -10.10
CA VAL A 365 12.60 -42.29 -9.41
C VAL A 365 11.27 -42.87 -9.87
N PHE A 366 10.37 -42.01 -10.36
CA PHE A 366 9.11 -42.38 -10.96
C PHE A 366 8.67 -41.33 -11.98
N GLU A 367 8.03 -41.80 -13.06
CA GLU A 367 7.38 -40.96 -14.06
C GLU A 367 6.09 -41.66 -14.53
N GLY A 368 4.96 -40.96 -14.51
CA GLY A 368 3.68 -41.50 -14.97
C GLY A 368 2.46 -40.85 -14.31
N THR A 369 1.32 -41.51 -14.43
CA THR A 369 0.04 -41.04 -13.87
C THR A 369 -0.08 -41.29 -12.36
N VAL A 370 -1.02 -40.59 -11.71
CA VAL A 370 -1.38 -40.80 -10.30
C VAL A 370 -1.71 -42.26 -9.99
N LYS A 371 -2.42 -42.95 -10.89
CA LYS A 371 -2.74 -44.37 -10.69
C LYS A 371 -1.49 -45.25 -10.70
N GLN A 372 -0.48 -44.91 -11.48
CA GLN A 372 0.76 -45.67 -11.58
C GLN A 372 1.68 -45.44 -10.36
N ILE A 373 1.78 -44.20 -9.84
CA ILE A 373 2.63 -43.93 -8.66
C ILE A 373 2.09 -44.65 -7.40
N LEU A 374 0.77 -44.77 -7.28
CA LEU A 374 0.10 -45.53 -6.20
C LEU A 374 0.41 -47.04 -6.23
N HIS A 375 1.00 -47.57 -7.31
CA HIS A 375 1.46 -48.96 -7.38
C HIS A 375 2.99 -49.08 -7.39
N SER A 376 3.72 -47.96 -7.39
CA SER A 376 5.19 -47.94 -7.41
C SER A 376 5.78 -48.17 -6.02
N ASN A 377 6.77 -49.05 -5.88
CA ASN A 377 7.50 -49.27 -4.63
C ASN A 377 8.88 -48.59 -4.62
N LYS A 378 9.17 -47.75 -5.62
CA LYS A 378 10.46 -47.05 -5.78
C LYS A 378 10.41 -45.57 -5.35
N SER A 379 9.20 -45.04 -5.14
CA SER A 379 8.95 -43.63 -4.87
C SER A 379 8.51 -43.44 -3.43
N VAL A 380 9.26 -42.65 -2.66
CA VAL A 380 8.90 -42.26 -1.29
C VAL A 380 7.57 -41.52 -1.30
N THR A 381 7.40 -40.60 -2.26
CA THR A 381 6.15 -39.87 -2.49
C THR A 381 4.97 -40.82 -2.71
N GLY A 382 5.15 -41.86 -3.53
CA GLY A 382 4.14 -42.90 -3.76
C GLY A 382 3.76 -43.67 -2.50
N ASP A 383 4.71 -43.94 -1.61
CA ASP A 383 4.42 -44.61 -0.32
C ASP A 383 3.59 -43.71 0.62
N TYR A 384 3.86 -42.40 0.66
CA TYR A 384 3.04 -41.43 1.39
C TYR A 384 1.64 -41.27 0.78
N LEU A 385 1.52 -41.21 -0.54
CA LEU A 385 0.21 -41.11 -1.22
C LEU A 385 -0.66 -42.36 -1.05
N LYS A 386 -0.06 -43.54 -0.81
CA LYS A 386 -0.77 -44.78 -0.50
C LYS A 386 -1.22 -44.86 0.96
N ASN A 387 -0.41 -44.36 1.90
CA ASN A 387 -0.61 -44.59 3.32
C ASN A 387 -0.44 -43.32 4.17
N ASN A 388 -1.57 -42.67 4.47
CA ASN A 388 -1.64 -41.51 5.36
C ASN A 388 -1.18 -41.81 6.81
N SER A 389 -0.96 -43.09 7.16
CA SER A 389 -0.53 -43.52 8.51
C SER A 389 0.98 -43.43 8.76
N LEU A 390 1.77 -42.97 7.77
CA LEU A 390 3.21 -42.76 7.96
C LEU A 390 3.51 -41.62 8.95
N ILE A 391 2.65 -40.60 8.99
CA ILE A 391 2.72 -39.55 10.02
C ILE A 391 1.82 -39.97 11.18
N LYS A 392 2.41 -40.64 12.17
CA LYS A 392 1.71 -41.00 13.41
C LYS A 392 1.74 -39.82 14.36
N LEU A 393 0.59 -39.21 14.61
CA LEU A 393 0.42 -38.32 15.76
C LEU A 393 0.53 -39.15 17.03
N GLU A 394 1.66 -39.07 17.73
CA GLU A 394 1.76 -39.63 19.07
C GLU A 394 0.72 -38.93 19.94
N GLY A 395 -0.27 -39.65 20.47
CA GLY A 395 -1.39 -39.12 21.27
C GLY A 395 -0.98 -38.48 22.61
N LYS A 396 0.30 -38.14 22.81
CA LYS A 396 0.81 -37.45 23.98
C LYS A 396 0.67 -35.94 23.79
N ILE A 397 -0.48 -35.41 24.20
CA ILE A 397 -0.66 -33.97 24.37
C ILE A 397 0.26 -33.52 25.52
N ARG A 398 1.14 -32.54 25.26
CA ARG A 398 2.02 -31.98 26.29
C ARG A 398 1.19 -31.19 27.31
N ASN A 399 1.44 -31.42 28.60
CA ASN A 399 0.86 -30.58 29.65
C ASN A 399 1.45 -29.16 29.56
N ARG A 400 0.59 -28.13 29.66
CA ARG A 400 1.01 -26.73 29.63
C ARG A 400 1.86 -26.42 30.87
N SER A 401 3.06 -25.88 30.69
CA SER A 401 3.96 -25.46 31.79
C SER A 401 3.83 -23.98 32.15
N GLY A 402 3.13 -23.20 31.34
CA GLY A 402 2.93 -21.76 31.52
C GLY A 402 1.98 -21.19 30.47
N THR A 403 1.70 -19.90 30.51
CA THR A 403 0.82 -19.22 29.55
C THR A 403 1.36 -17.84 29.25
N LEU A 404 1.39 -17.48 27.97
CA LEU A 404 1.58 -16.11 27.50
C LEU A 404 0.19 -15.51 27.25
N ILE A 405 -0.09 -14.34 27.82
CA ILE A 405 -1.37 -13.64 27.65
C ILE A 405 -1.10 -12.39 26.81
N ILE A 406 -1.71 -12.32 25.63
CA ILE A 406 -1.64 -11.16 24.73
C ILE A 406 -2.94 -10.42 24.95
N LYS A 407 -2.91 -9.15 25.39
CA LYS A 407 -4.13 -8.38 25.65
C LYS A 407 -4.32 -7.27 24.64
N GLY A 408 -5.55 -7.06 24.20
CA GLY A 408 -5.96 -5.94 23.36
C GLY A 408 -5.27 -5.90 22.00
N ALA A 409 -4.96 -7.06 21.40
CA ALA A 409 -4.32 -7.09 20.11
C ALA A 409 -5.28 -6.59 19.02
N SER A 410 -4.93 -5.45 18.41
CA SER A 410 -5.77 -4.70 17.47
C SER A 410 -5.03 -4.26 16.19
N GLU A 411 -3.87 -4.85 15.91
CA GLU A 411 -3.07 -4.54 14.72
C GLU A 411 -3.76 -5.06 13.44
N ASN A 412 -3.72 -4.30 12.34
CA ASN A 412 -4.39 -4.61 11.07
C ASN A 412 -5.89 -4.95 11.21
N ASN A 413 -6.27 -6.21 10.96
CA ASN A 413 -7.65 -6.70 11.03
C ASN A 413 -7.98 -7.42 12.34
N LEU A 414 -7.06 -7.41 13.32
CA LEU A 414 -7.29 -8.00 14.63
C LEU A 414 -8.34 -7.20 15.40
N LYS A 415 -9.30 -7.91 16.00
CA LYS A 415 -10.50 -7.31 16.61
C LYS A 415 -10.41 -7.26 18.13
N ASN A 416 -9.40 -6.57 18.66
CA ASN A 416 -9.16 -6.43 20.10
C ASN A 416 -9.20 -7.79 20.82
N ILE A 417 -8.35 -8.71 20.38
CA ILE A 417 -8.27 -10.09 20.88
C ILE A 417 -7.39 -10.19 22.13
N ASP A 418 -7.80 -11.07 23.07
CA ASP A 418 -7.18 -11.34 24.38
C ASP A 418 -6.78 -12.82 24.56
#